data_AF-A0A953YDD8-F1
#
_entry.id   AF-A0A953YDD8-F1
#
_cell.length_a   1.000
_cell.length_b   1.000
_cell.length_c   1.000
_cell.angle_alpha   90.00
_cell.angle_beta   90.00
_cell.angle_gamma   90.00
#
_symmetry.space_group_name_H-M   'P 1'
#
loop_
_entity.id
_entity.type
_entity.pdbx_description
1 polymer ?
#
loop_
_entity_poly.entity_id
_entity_poly.type
_entity_poly.pdbx_seq_one_letter_code
_entity_poly.pdbx_strand_id
1 'polypeptide(L)'
;MVTPPPKLLKAERRALFEAARHALTRHLDGGARVDPWFRSPGVSGRTGGRDVEVRFPRGCQATWARVGMRVRTGPSFEARARRAPLRWVLGRVKIRGQWPGDSVARALKELFVRERAFRASGGGGWVRVDLPWERDRPDPGHILRVLTPLDEIARWLEELPTRVVETGGAIVCPFCKDTIDRARALVRCDACGTPHHPACFEENAGCSAFGCSNHTARIAAGRVARDPDPPLK
;
A
#
# COMPACT_ATOMS: atom_id res chain seq x y z
N MET A 1 36.71 -16.98 17.40
CA MET A 1 35.26 -17.25 17.62
C MET A 1 34.70 -16.08 18.40
N VAL A 2 33.67 -15.40 17.90
CA VAL A 2 33.05 -14.28 18.63
C VAL A 2 32.01 -14.86 19.58
N THR A 3 32.21 -14.73 20.88
CA THR A 3 31.24 -15.17 21.89
C THR A 3 29.93 -14.40 21.68
N PRO A 4 28.76 -15.09 21.62
CA PRO A 4 27.50 -14.39 21.46
C PRO A 4 27.27 -13.46 22.67
N PRO A 5 26.68 -12.28 22.46
CA PRO A 5 26.38 -11.36 23.56
C PRO A 5 25.43 -12.02 24.57
N PRO A 6 25.51 -11.65 25.87
CA PRO A 6 24.60 -12.15 26.88
C PRO A 6 23.15 -11.77 26.55
N LYS A 7 22.21 -12.65 26.92
CA LYS A 7 20.77 -12.39 26.74
C LYS A 7 20.34 -11.27 27.68
N LEU A 8 19.75 -10.22 27.13
CA LEU A 8 19.16 -9.13 27.92
C LEU A 8 17.97 -9.61 28.76
N LEU A 9 17.74 -8.95 29.89
CA LEU A 9 16.56 -9.10 30.72
C LEU A 9 15.32 -8.52 30.01
N LYS A 10 14.12 -8.95 30.45
CA LYS A 10 12.86 -8.46 29.87
C LYS A 10 12.69 -6.94 30.02
N ALA A 11 13.12 -6.38 31.15
CA ALA A 11 13.05 -4.94 31.42
C ALA A 11 13.97 -4.12 30.50
N GLU A 12 15.22 -4.56 30.33
CA GLU A 12 16.19 -3.92 29.44
C GLU A 12 15.72 -3.92 27.99
N ARG A 13 15.19 -5.06 27.49
CA ARG A 13 14.59 -5.13 26.16
C ARG A 13 13.44 -4.16 25.98
N ARG A 14 12.59 -4.00 27.00
CA ARG A 14 11.49 -3.04 26.97
C ARG A 14 12.02 -1.60 26.92
N ALA A 15 13.02 -1.26 27.71
CA ALA A 15 13.63 0.07 27.70
C ALA A 15 14.27 0.40 26.33
N LEU A 16 15.03 -0.53 25.75
CA LEU A 16 15.60 -0.37 24.40
C LEU A 16 14.53 -0.21 23.33
N PHE A 17 13.45 -0.99 23.42
CA PHE A 17 12.30 -0.87 22.52
C PHE A 17 11.66 0.52 22.60
N GLU A 18 11.41 1.03 23.80
CA GLU A 18 10.83 2.37 24.00
C GLU A 18 11.77 3.48 23.52
N ALA A 19 13.07 3.35 23.77
CA ALA A 19 14.07 4.30 23.27
C ALA A 19 14.07 4.37 21.73
N ALA A 20 14.03 3.21 21.06
CA ALA A 20 13.94 3.14 19.60
C ALA A 20 12.63 3.73 19.08
N ARG A 21 11.50 3.45 19.76
CA ARG A 21 10.18 4.02 19.43
C ARG A 21 10.18 5.56 19.54
N HIS A 22 10.78 6.11 20.59
CA HIS A 22 10.95 7.55 20.75
C HIS A 22 11.87 8.15 19.68
N ALA A 23 12.97 7.48 19.33
CA ALA A 23 13.87 7.94 18.27
C ALA A 23 13.16 8.03 16.91
N LEU A 24 12.34 7.03 16.57
CA LEU A 24 11.50 7.05 15.37
C LEU A 24 10.46 8.18 15.41
N THR A 25 9.81 8.36 16.56
CA THR A 25 8.81 9.41 16.75
C THR A 25 9.40 10.80 16.48
N ARG A 26 10.64 11.07 16.91
CA ARG A 26 11.30 12.37 16.66
C ARG A 26 11.63 12.61 15.19
N HIS A 27 11.79 11.56 14.40
CA HIS A 27 12.12 11.66 12.97
C HIS A 27 10.91 11.74 12.06
N LEU A 28 9.73 11.33 12.55
CA LEU A 28 8.50 11.40 11.77
C LEU A 28 7.76 12.69 12.12
N ASP A 29 7.52 13.54 11.13
CA ASP A 29 6.80 14.79 11.28
C ASP A 29 5.37 14.51 11.73
N GLY A 30 4.94 15.12 12.84
CA GLY A 30 3.62 14.88 13.42
C GLY A 30 3.67 13.80 14.49
N GLY A 31 3.88 14.25 15.73
CA GLY A 31 4.16 13.45 16.91
C GLY A 31 3.32 12.17 17.04
N ALA A 32 3.91 11.18 17.71
CA ALA A 32 3.38 9.82 17.81
C ALA A 32 1.86 9.79 17.97
N ARG A 33 1.16 9.48 16.88
CA ARG A 33 -0.23 9.09 16.99
C ARG A 33 -0.23 7.65 17.45
N VAL A 34 -0.56 7.46 18.74
CA VAL A 34 -0.99 6.17 19.25
C VAL A 34 -2.36 5.94 18.65
N ASP A 35 -2.43 5.24 17.53
CA ASP A 35 -3.72 4.91 16.92
C ASP A 35 -4.38 3.82 17.78
N PRO A 36 -5.50 4.13 18.47
CA PRO A 36 -6.16 3.20 19.38
C PRO A 36 -6.77 1.99 18.65
N TRP A 37 -6.88 2.01 17.32
CA TRP A 37 -7.41 0.89 16.54
C TRP A 37 -6.42 -0.27 16.40
N PHE A 38 -5.14 -0.10 16.73
CA PHE A 38 -4.14 -1.15 16.53
C PHE A 38 -3.78 -1.86 17.83
N ARG A 39 -3.96 -3.19 17.84
CA ARG A 39 -3.54 -4.10 18.92
C ARG A 39 -2.01 -4.24 19.07
N SER A 40 -1.20 -3.57 18.24
CA SER A 40 0.25 -3.73 18.19
C SER A 40 0.96 -2.39 18.46
N PRO A 41 2.05 -2.38 19.25
CA PRO A 41 2.86 -1.18 19.45
C PRO A 41 3.42 -0.67 18.12
N GLY A 42 3.38 0.65 17.91
CA GLY A 42 3.88 1.28 16.70
C GLY A 42 4.11 2.78 16.86
N VAL A 43 4.58 3.37 15.77
CA VAL A 43 4.72 4.81 15.58
C VAL A 43 4.09 5.15 14.24
N SER A 44 3.39 6.28 14.18
CA SER A 44 2.95 6.86 12.92
C SER A 44 3.31 8.35 12.90
N GLY A 45 3.46 8.88 11.71
CA GLY A 45 3.78 10.29 11.45
C GLY A 45 3.94 10.52 9.96
N ARG A 46 4.75 11.49 9.55
CA ARG A 46 4.98 11.82 8.16
C ARG A 46 6.45 11.92 7.81
N THR A 47 6.77 11.63 6.56
CA THR A 47 8.07 11.94 5.95
C THR A 47 7.86 12.11 4.44
N GLY A 48 8.57 13.05 3.82
CA GLY A 48 8.38 13.35 2.40
C GLY A 48 6.94 13.74 2.02
N GLY A 49 6.15 14.27 2.97
CA GLY A 49 4.73 14.60 2.78
C GLY A 49 3.79 13.39 2.78
N ARG A 50 4.27 12.17 3.02
CA ARG A 50 3.47 10.93 3.08
C ARG A 50 3.25 10.47 4.51
N ASP A 51 2.08 9.87 4.75
CA ASP A 51 1.81 9.21 6.04
C ASP A 51 2.63 7.91 6.11
N VAL A 52 3.38 7.76 7.21
CA VAL A 52 4.21 6.59 7.49
C VAL A 52 3.77 5.92 8.77
N GLU A 53 3.88 4.61 8.77
CA GLU A 53 3.58 3.75 9.89
C GLU A 53 4.69 2.73 10.12
N VAL A 54 5.13 2.58 11.36
CA VAL A 54 6.06 1.54 11.80
C VAL A 54 5.39 0.72 12.87
N ARG A 55 5.24 -0.59 12.65
CA ARG A 55 4.66 -1.53 13.61
C ARG A 55 5.68 -2.55 14.07
N PHE A 56 5.53 -2.95 15.34
CA PHE A 56 6.32 -4.00 15.96
C PHE A 56 5.38 -5.13 16.42
N PRO A 57 5.19 -6.17 15.59
CA PRO A 57 4.39 -7.33 15.95
C PRO A 57 4.95 -7.97 17.22
N ARG A 58 4.13 -8.05 18.28
CA ARG A 58 4.53 -8.50 19.63
C ARG A 58 5.41 -7.51 20.41
N GLY A 59 5.47 -6.24 20.02
CA GLY A 59 6.13 -5.17 20.77
C GLY A 59 7.61 -5.44 21.03
N CYS A 60 8.05 -5.35 22.29
CA CYS A 60 9.43 -5.64 22.69
C CYS A 60 9.88 -7.09 22.49
N GLN A 61 8.97 -8.01 22.10
CA GLN A 61 9.32 -9.38 21.72
C GLN A 61 9.37 -9.59 20.20
N ALA A 62 9.15 -8.53 19.41
CA ALA A 62 9.24 -8.59 17.96
C ALA A 62 10.63 -9.04 17.51
N THR A 63 10.67 -9.86 16.46
CA THR A 63 11.89 -10.22 15.72
C THR A 63 11.93 -9.60 14.32
N TRP A 64 10.90 -8.82 14.00
CA TRP A 64 10.77 -8.07 12.77
C TRP A 64 9.93 -6.83 13.00
N ALA A 65 10.13 -5.82 12.17
CA ALA A 65 9.33 -4.61 12.13
C ALA A 65 8.61 -4.53 10.78
N ARG A 66 7.40 -3.97 10.78
CA ARG A 66 6.66 -3.65 9.55
C ARG A 66 6.71 -2.16 9.35
N VAL A 67 7.25 -1.73 8.22
CA VAL A 67 7.25 -0.32 7.82
C VAL A 67 6.28 -0.17 6.66
N GLY A 68 5.31 0.72 6.81
CA GLY A 68 4.28 1.02 5.82
C GLY A 68 4.31 2.50 5.47
N MET A 69 4.08 2.81 4.21
CA MET A 69 3.90 4.17 3.71
C MET A 69 2.61 4.23 2.90
N ARG A 70 1.84 5.28 3.13
CA ARG A 70 0.58 5.51 2.43
C ARG A 70 0.85 5.95 1.00
N VAL A 71 0.11 5.36 0.07
CA VAL A 71 0.08 5.73 -1.35
C VAL A 71 -1.34 6.13 -1.71
N ARG A 72 -1.51 7.18 -2.51
CA ARG A 72 -2.85 7.64 -2.92
C ARG A 72 -3.61 6.57 -3.70
N THR A 73 -2.91 5.93 -4.62
CA THR A 73 -3.46 4.97 -5.58
C THR A 73 -2.37 4.00 -5.99
N GLY A 74 -2.72 2.76 -6.30
CA GLY A 74 -1.76 1.81 -6.86
C GLY A 74 -2.32 0.40 -6.99
N PRO A 75 -1.79 -0.40 -7.93
CA PRO A 75 -2.14 -1.81 -8.08
C PRO A 75 -1.77 -2.61 -6.82
N SER A 76 -2.52 -3.67 -6.52
CA SER A 76 -2.17 -4.59 -5.43
C SER A 76 -1.11 -5.60 -5.87
N PHE A 77 -0.03 -5.70 -5.11
CA PHE A 77 1.02 -6.71 -5.27
C PHE A 77 1.53 -7.24 -3.93
N GLU A 78 2.05 -8.46 -3.93
CA GLU A 78 2.79 -9.03 -2.81
C GLU A 78 4.08 -9.67 -3.32
N ALA A 79 5.22 -9.16 -2.88
CA ALA A 79 6.55 -9.68 -3.14
C ALA A 79 7.13 -10.34 -1.88
N ARG A 80 7.68 -11.55 -2.04
CA ARG A 80 8.35 -12.28 -0.95
C ARG A 80 9.74 -12.73 -1.40
N ALA A 81 10.73 -12.55 -0.54
CA ALA A 81 12.02 -13.22 -0.72
C ALA A 81 11.84 -14.74 -0.53
N ARG A 82 12.43 -15.57 -1.40
CA ARG A 82 12.39 -17.03 -1.23
C ARG A 82 13.30 -17.45 -0.05
N ARG A 83 12.75 -18.15 0.94
CA ARG A 83 13.33 -18.53 2.27
C ARG A 83 14.58 -19.46 2.27
N ALA A 84 15.51 -19.39 1.34
CA ALA A 84 16.74 -20.21 1.42
C ALA A 84 17.95 -19.38 1.91
N PRO A 85 18.81 -19.92 2.80
CA PRO A 85 19.84 -19.17 3.52
C PRO A 85 20.93 -18.52 2.64
N LEU A 86 21.16 -19.01 1.42
CA LEU A 86 22.15 -18.45 0.47
C LEU A 86 21.62 -17.30 -0.43
N ARG A 87 20.35 -16.88 -0.31
CA ARG A 87 19.66 -16.19 -1.42
C ARG A 87 19.53 -14.67 -1.36
N TRP A 88 19.92 -14.00 -0.28
CA TRP A 88 20.11 -12.55 -0.32
C TRP A 88 21.06 -12.15 -1.46
N VAL A 89 22.01 -13.02 -1.79
CA VAL A 89 22.98 -12.85 -2.89
C VAL A 89 22.35 -13.02 -4.28
N LEU A 90 21.35 -13.91 -4.44
CA LEU A 90 20.78 -14.25 -5.77
C LEU A 90 19.55 -13.41 -6.16
N GLY A 91 18.98 -12.62 -5.24
CA GLY A 91 17.92 -11.65 -5.54
C GLY A 91 16.64 -12.23 -6.16
N ARG A 92 16.35 -13.53 -5.98
CA ARG A 92 15.14 -14.16 -6.54
C ARG A 92 13.91 -13.84 -5.69
N VAL A 93 13.07 -12.94 -6.21
CA VAL A 93 11.81 -12.53 -5.60
C VAL A 93 10.65 -13.33 -6.18
N LYS A 94 9.76 -13.86 -5.33
CA LYS A 94 8.46 -14.39 -5.80
C LYS A 94 7.43 -13.27 -5.68
N ILE A 95 6.76 -12.95 -6.77
CA ILE A 95 5.72 -11.93 -6.77
C ILE A 95 4.36 -12.55 -7.08
N ARG A 96 3.34 -12.02 -6.41
CA ARG A 96 1.93 -12.31 -6.63
C ARG A 96 1.19 -10.99 -6.87
N GLY A 97 0.15 -11.05 -7.70
CA GLY A 97 -0.67 -9.88 -8.04
C GLY A 97 -0.20 -9.16 -9.31
N GLN A 98 -0.73 -7.96 -9.53
CA GLN A 98 -0.43 -7.18 -10.71
C GLN A 98 0.97 -6.58 -10.57
N TRP A 99 1.88 -6.96 -11.48
CA TRP A 99 3.27 -6.55 -11.42
C TRP A 99 3.42 -5.07 -11.81
N PRO A 100 4.00 -4.23 -10.94
CA PRO A 100 4.12 -2.79 -11.17
C PRO A 100 5.23 -2.37 -12.15
N GLY A 101 5.82 -3.31 -12.89
CA GLY A 101 6.87 -3.04 -13.87
C GLY A 101 8.29 -3.09 -13.32
N ASP A 102 9.28 -2.86 -14.19
CA ASP A 102 10.70 -3.15 -13.91
C ASP A 102 11.35 -2.17 -12.93
N SER A 103 10.92 -0.90 -12.89
CA SER A 103 11.46 0.08 -11.94
C SER A 103 11.14 -0.32 -10.50
N VAL A 104 9.88 -0.65 -10.21
CA VAL A 104 9.47 -1.11 -8.87
C VAL A 104 10.14 -2.44 -8.52
N ALA A 105 10.33 -3.34 -9.50
CA ALA A 105 11.08 -4.57 -9.30
C ALA A 105 12.51 -4.32 -8.82
N ARG A 106 13.20 -3.34 -9.42
CA ARG A 106 14.57 -2.97 -9.08
C ARG A 106 14.68 -2.44 -7.66
N ALA A 107 13.85 -1.46 -7.28
CA ALA A 107 13.88 -0.94 -5.90
C ALA A 107 13.48 -2.00 -4.87
N LEU A 108 12.52 -2.88 -5.17
CA LEU A 108 12.20 -4.00 -4.29
C LEU A 108 13.37 -4.96 -4.12
N LYS A 109 14.12 -5.22 -5.19
CA LYS A 109 15.33 -6.06 -5.13
C LYS A 109 16.40 -5.38 -4.28
N GLU A 110 16.62 -4.08 -4.45
CA GLU A 110 17.57 -3.31 -3.64
C GLU A 110 17.18 -3.30 -2.17
N LEU A 111 15.90 -3.08 -1.84
CA LEU A 111 15.38 -3.19 -0.47
C LEU A 111 15.62 -4.56 0.15
N PHE A 112 15.37 -5.63 -0.60
CA PHE A 112 15.64 -6.97 -0.11
C PHE A 112 17.15 -7.16 0.12
N VAL A 113 18.00 -6.89 -0.87
CA VAL A 113 19.44 -7.15 -0.74
C VAL A 113 20.10 -6.28 0.34
N ARG A 114 19.89 -4.96 0.29
CA ARG A 114 20.58 -3.97 1.12
C ARG A 114 20.03 -3.93 2.54
N GLU A 115 18.70 -3.87 2.67
CA GLU A 115 18.05 -3.66 3.97
C GLU A 115 17.53 -4.96 4.59
N ARG A 116 17.83 -6.10 3.97
CA ARG A 116 17.41 -7.43 4.42
C ARG A 116 15.89 -7.54 4.61
N ALA A 117 15.10 -6.79 3.85
CA ALA A 117 13.65 -6.95 3.85
C ALA A 117 13.25 -8.34 3.33
N PHE A 118 12.32 -9.03 3.98
CA PHE A 118 11.93 -10.39 3.56
C PHE A 118 10.53 -10.47 2.92
N ARG A 119 9.76 -9.39 3.04
CA ARG A 119 8.45 -9.24 2.42
C ARG A 119 8.23 -7.78 2.05
N ALA A 120 7.61 -7.56 0.90
CA ALA A 120 7.06 -6.28 0.51
C ALA A 120 5.66 -6.48 -0.07
N SER A 121 4.77 -5.52 0.10
CA SER A 121 3.42 -5.59 -0.48
C SER A 121 2.91 -4.20 -0.79
N GLY A 122 2.27 -4.01 -1.94
CA GLY A 122 1.48 -2.82 -2.26
C GLY A 122 0.00 -3.16 -2.39
N GLY A 123 -0.87 -2.22 -2.09
CA GLY A 123 -2.32 -2.35 -2.28
C GLY A 123 -3.13 -1.77 -1.12
N GLY A 124 -4.39 -1.42 -1.40
CA GLY A 124 -5.29 -0.81 -0.41
C GLY A 124 -4.80 0.55 0.09
N GLY A 125 -4.09 1.32 -0.76
CA GLY A 125 -3.54 2.63 -0.42
C GLY A 125 -2.25 2.58 0.41
N TRP A 126 -1.55 1.44 0.43
CA TRP A 126 -0.28 1.31 1.16
C TRP A 126 0.76 0.54 0.36
N VAL A 127 2.03 0.92 0.54
CA VAL A 127 3.19 0.07 0.30
C VAL A 127 3.81 -0.28 1.65
N ARG A 128 4.16 -1.55 1.85
CA ARG A 128 4.65 -2.07 3.13
C ARG A 128 5.84 -2.98 2.91
N VAL A 129 6.75 -2.99 3.87
CA VAL A 129 7.90 -3.90 3.93
C VAL A 129 8.04 -4.48 5.33
N ASP A 130 8.36 -5.77 5.40
CA ASP A 130 8.72 -6.45 6.66
C ASP A 130 10.25 -6.62 6.69
N LEU A 131 10.86 -6.06 7.73
CA LEU A 131 12.31 -6.01 7.97
C LEU A 131 12.68 -6.82 9.21
N PRO A 132 13.87 -7.44 9.27
CA PRO A 132 14.36 -8.01 10.52
C PRO A 132 14.50 -6.93 11.58
N TRP A 133 14.24 -7.32 12.83
CA TRP A 133 14.37 -6.44 13.98
C TRP A 133 15.15 -7.16 15.06
N GLU A 134 16.33 -6.64 15.36
CA GLU A 134 17.19 -7.19 16.40
C GLU A 134 16.66 -6.77 17.77
N ARG A 135 15.87 -7.65 18.38
CA ARG A 135 15.25 -7.41 19.69
C ARG A 135 16.25 -6.96 20.77
N ASP A 136 17.45 -7.53 20.74
CA ASP A 136 18.47 -7.28 21.77
C ASP A 136 19.39 -6.10 21.40
N ARG A 137 19.28 -5.55 20.18
CA ARG A 137 20.01 -4.37 19.67
C ARG A 137 19.17 -3.61 18.64
N PRO A 138 18.06 -2.97 19.07
CA PRO A 138 17.20 -2.28 18.13
C PRO A 138 17.94 -1.10 17.48
N ASP A 139 18.04 -1.11 16.14
CA ASP A 139 18.59 -0.02 15.34
C ASP A 139 17.43 0.76 14.69
N PRO A 140 16.93 1.86 15.30
CA PRO A 140 15.94 2.70 14.65
C PRO A 140 16.47 3.32 13.35
N GLY A 141 17.79 3.49 13.22
CA GLY A 141 18.43 3.95 11.99
C GLY A 141 18.20 2.99 10.82
N HIS A 142 18.11 1.68 11.07
CA HIS A 142 17.76 0.69 10.03
C HIS A 142 16.36 0.93 9.46
N ILE A 143 15.39 1.20 10.33
CA ILE A 143 14.03 1.53 9.90
C ILE A 143 14.01 2.84 9.10
N LEU A 144 14.74 3.86 9.54
CA LEU A 144 14.81 5.16 8.86
C LEU A 144 15.47 5.06 7.47
N ARG A 145 16.54 4.26 7.32
CA ARG A 145 17.18 4.00 6.02
C ARG A 145 16.25 3.37 4.99
N VAL A 146 15.22 2.65 5.45
CA VAL A 146 14.22 2.02 4.58
C VAL A 146 13.15 3.01 4.12
N LEU A 147 12.97 4.16 4.78
CA LEU A 147 11.94 5.12 4.42
C LEU A 147 12.18 5.76 3.04
N THR A 148 13.43 6.10 2.72
CA THR A 148 13.80 6.68 1.42
C THR A 148 13.46 5.76 0.23
N PRO A 149 13.94 4.49 0.17
CA PRO A 149 13.57 3.60 -0.92
C PRO A 149 12.07 3.24 -0.93
N LEU A 150 11.40 3.27 0.23
CA LEU A 150 9.96 3.07 0.29
C LEU A 150 9.19 4.25 -0.31
N ASP A 151 9.69 5.48 -0.13
CA ASP A 151 9.14 6.70 -0.74
C ASP A 151 9.28 6.70 -2.27
N GLU A 152 10.42 6.25 -2.78
CA GLU A 152 10.63 6.08 -4.23
C GLU A 152 9.65 5.07 -4.84
N ILE A 153 9.46 3.93 -4.18
CA ILE A 153 8.46 2.95 -4.61
C ILE A 153 7.05 3.53 -4.53
N ALA A 154 6.73 4.25 -3.45
CA ALA A 154 5.44 4.89 -3.28
C ALA A 154 5.13 5.84 -4.44
N ARG A 155 6.09 6.69 -4.81
CA ARG A 155 5.99 7.59 -5.96
C ARG A 155 5.73 6.83 -7.26
N TRP A 156 6.53 5.81 -7.57
CA TRP A 156 6.32 5.05 -8.80
C TRP A 156 4.95 4.39 -8.85
N LEU A 157 4.46 3.86 -7.73
CA LEU A 157 3.12 3.28 -7.68
C LEU A 157 2.01 4.31 -7.91
N GLU A 158 2.21 5.55 -7.49
CA GLU A 158 1.29 6.67 -7.75
C GLU A 158 1.35 7.15 -9.21
N GLU A 159 2.52 7.07 -9.83
CA GLU A 159 2.73 7.40 -11.25
C GLU A 159 2.20 6.32 -12.20
N LEU A 160 2.09 5.07 -11.73
CA LEU A 160 1.52 4.01 -12.54
C LEU A 160 0.07 4.38 -12.88
N PRO A 161 -0.32 4.32 -14.18
CA PRO A 161 -1.71 4.50 -14.54
C PRO A 161 -2.48 3.45 -13.77
N THR A 162 -3.41 3.90 -12.91
CA THR A 162 -4.42 3.02 -12.33
C THR A 162 -5.17 2.42 -13.51
N ARG A 163 -4.70 1.25 -13.97
CA ARG A 163 -5.53 0.35 -14.75
C ARG A 163 -6.66 0.02 -13.80
N VAL A 164 -7.76 0.76 -13.95
CA VAL A 164 -9.06 0.27 -13.55
C VAL A 164 -9.12 -1.08 -14.25
N VAL A 165 -8.84 -2.14 -13.50
CA VAL A 165 -9.12 -3.49 -13.97
C VAL A 165 -10.62 -3.44 -14.10
N GLU A 166 -11.08 -3.17 -15.32
CA GLU A 166 -12.42 -3.51 -15.73
C GLU A 166 -12.47 -5.02 -15.58
N THR A 167 -12.78 -5.50 -14.38
CA THR A 167 -13.30 -6.84 -14.21
C THR A 167 -14.38 -6.93 -15.28
N GLY A 168 -14.24 -7.85 -16.22
CA GLY A 168 -15.14 -8.00 -17.36
C GLY A 168 -16.60 -8.31 -16.98
N GLY A 169 -16.96 -8.20 -15.69
CA GLY A 169 -18.33 -8.14 -15.26
C GLY A 169 -19.01 -6.87 -15.78
N ALA A 170 -20.27 -7.04 -16.13
CA ALA A 170 -21.21 -5.96 -16.34
C ALA A 170 -21.07 -4.91 -15.22
N ILE A 171 -20.93 -3.64 -15.60
CA ILE A 171 -21.00 -2.55 -14.64
C ILE A 171 -22.48 -2.39 -14.30
N VAL A 172 -22.88 -2.44 -13.04
CA VAL A 172 -24.30 -2.34 -12.64
C VAL A 172 -24.56 -1.01 -11.94
N CYS A 173 -25.61 -0.30 -12.36
CA CYS A 173 -26.05 0.93 -11.70
C CYS A 173 -26.67 0.58 -10.33
N PRO A 174 -26.18 1.13 -9.21
CA PRO A 174 -26.73 0.80 -7.89
C PRO A 174 -28.13 1.36 -7.66
N PHE A 175 -28.64 2.27 -8.50
CA PHE A 175 -30.00 2.80 -8.43
C PHE A 175 -30.99 1.83 -9.07
N CYS A 176 -30.98 1.70 -10.40
CA CYS A 176 -31.92 0.86 -11.13
C CYS A 176 -31.57 -0.64 -11.14
N LYS A 177 -30.34 -1.02 -10.73
CA LYS A 177 -29.81 -2.40 -10.76
C LYS A 177 -29.59 -2.98 -12.17
N ASP A 178 -29.72 -2.16 -13.21
CA ASP A 178 -29.40 -2.56 -14.58
C ASP A 178 -27.92 -2.40 -14.93
N THR A 179 -27.50 -3.12 -15.98
CA THR A 179 -26.16 -3.00 -16.55
C THR A 179 -26.00 -1.67 -17.28
N ILE A 180 -24.92 -0.96 -16.97
CA ILE A 180 -24.45 0.23 -17.67
C ILE A 180 -23.65 -0.24 -18.88
N ASP A 181 -24.18 0.07 -20.07
CA ASP A 181 -23.47 -0.11 -21.33
C ASP A 181 -22.21 0.79 -21.37
N ARG A 182 -21.03 0.18 -21.51
CA ARG A 182 -19.74 0.90 -21.57
C ARG A 182 -19.60 1.74 -22.85
N ALA A 183 -20.37 1.45 -23.90
CA ALA A 183 -20.43 2.27 -25.11
C ALA A 183 -21.27 3.53 -24.92
N ARG A 184 -22.14 3.58 -23.90
CA ARG A 184 -22.94 4.76 -23.56
C ARG A 184 -22.25 5.64 -22.53
N ALA A 185 -22.70 6.89 -22.45
CA ALA A 185 -22.24 7.81 -21.42
C ALA A 185 -22.62 7.27 -20.03
N LEU A 186 -21.66 7.26 -19.12
CA LEU A 186 -21.88 6.97 -17.71
C LEU A 186 -21.29 8.08 -16.86
N VAL A 187 -21.86 8.30 -15.67
CA VAL A 187 -21.31 9.23 -14.69
C VAL A 187 -20.74 8.45 -13.51
N ARG A 188 -19.70 9.01 -12.88
CA ARG A 188 -19.13 8.47 -11.65
C ARG A 188 -19.25 9.50 -10.55
N CYS A 189 -19.75 9.07 -9.39
CA CYS A 189 -19.79 9.90 -8.19
C CYS A 189 -18.38 10.41 -7.85
N ASP A 190 -18.22 11.71 -7.58
CA ASP A 190 -16.91 12.29 -7.28
C ASP A 190 -16.33 11.82 -5.93
N ALA A 191 -17.19 11.48 -4.96
CA ALA A 191 -16.76 11.04 -3.64
C ALA A 191 -16.32 9.57 -3.61
N CYS A 192 -17.11 8.66 -4.17
CA CYS A 192 -16.89 7.21 -4.04
C CYS A 192 -16.54 6.49 -5.35
N GLY A 193 -16.68 7.15 -6.51
CA GLY A 193 -16.35 6.59 -7.82
C GLY A 193 -17.38 5.59 -8.38
N THR A 194 -18.47 5.33 -7.65
CA THR A 194 -19.54 4.42 -8.07
C THR A 194 -20.16 4.89 -9.38
N PRO A 195 -20.30 4.00 -10.39
CA PRO A 195 -20.87 4.35 -11.69
C PRO A 195 -22.40 4.36 -11.65
N HIS A 196 -23.00 5.32 -12.34
CA HIS A 196 -24.45 5.46 -12.52
C HIS A 196 -24.76 5.77 -13.98
N HIS A 197 -25.99 5.46 -14.42
CA HIS A 197 -26.55 6.12 -15.59
C HIS A 197 -26.69 7.62 -15.31
N PRO A 198 -26.45 8.50 -16.30
CA PRO A 198 -26.65 9.94 -16.13
C PRO A 198 -28.05 10.26 -15.58
N ALA A 199 -29.10 9.69 -16.21
CA ALA A 199 -30.49 9.88 -15.79
C ALA A 199 -30.75 9.38 -14.36
N CYS A 200 -30.22 8.21 -13.98
CA CYS A 200 -30.41 7.68 -12.63
C CYS A 200 -29.72 8.53 -11.55
N PHE A 201 -28.59 9.16 -11.87
CA PHE A 201 -27.90 10.05 -10.91
C PHE A 201 -28.68 11.34 -10.70
N GLU A 202 -29.22 11.90 -11.79
CA GLU A 202 -30.07 13.09 -11.75
C GLU A 202 -31.41 12.82 -11.04
N GLU A 203 -32.09 11.71 -11.37
CA GLU A 203 -33.35 11.29 -10.76
C GLU A 203 -33.22 11.03 -9.25
N ASN A 204 -32.13 10.38 -8.84
CA ASN A 204 -31.83 10.16 -7.42
C ASN A 204 -31.26 11.42 -6.74
N ALA A 205 -31.09 12.52 -7.48
CA ALA A 205 -30.41 13.74 -7.05
C ALA A 205 -29.03 13.48 -6.41
N GLY A 206 -28.29 12.46 -6.83
CA GLY A 206 -27.00 12.08 -6.24
C GLY A 206 -26.72 10.58 -6.23
N CYS A 207 -25.68 10.19 -5.48
CA CYS A 207 -25.25 8.79 -5.39
C CYS A 207 -26.20 7.94 -4.53
N SER A 208 -26.66 6.80 -5.06
CA SER A 208 -27.47 5.81 -4.32
C SER A 208 -26.64 4.71 -3.65
N ALA A 209 -25.31 4.82 -3.66
CA ALA A 209 -24.45 3.87 -2.97
C ALA A 209 -24.64 3.98 -1.45
N PHE A 210 -24.77 2.83 -0.78
CA PHE A 210 -24.97 2.79 0.67
C PHE A 210 -23.87 3.58 1.40
N GLY A 211 -24.27 4.57 2.20
CA GLY A 211 -23.36 5.42 2.99
C GLY A 211 -22.70 6.57 2.22
N CYS A 212 -23.11 6.85 0.97
CA CYS A 212 -22.63 8.01 0.22
C CYS A 212 -23.74 9.07 0.11
N SER A 213 -23.44 10.32 0.46
CA SER A 213 -24.37 11.47 0.37
C SER A 213 -23.89 12.51 -0.63
N ASN A 214 -23.10 12.11 -1.63
CA ASN A 214 -22.54 13.05 -2.60
C ASN A 214 -23.50 13.32 -3.76
N HIS A 215 -23.60 14.59 -4.14
CA HIS A 215 -24.53 15.08 -5.16
C HIS A 215 -23.82 15.50 -6.47
N THR A 216 -22.49 15.34 -6.54
CA THR A 216 -21.71 15.65 -7.73
C THR A 216 -21.18 14.39 -8.41
N ALA A 217 -21.06 14.45 -9.73
CA ALA A 217 -20.49 13.39 -10.53
C ALA A 217 -19.73 13.95 -11.72
N ARG A 218 -18.77 13.17 -12.19
CA ARG A 218 -18.02 13.42 -13.43
C ARG A 218 -18.45 12.47 -14.53
N ILE A 219 -18.53 12.98 -15.76
CA ILE A 219 -18.77 12.15 -16.95
C ILE A 219 -17.52 11.33 -17.20
N ALA A 220 -17.67 10.00 -17.27
CA ALA A 220 -16.62 9.13 -17.77
C ALA A 220 -16.89 8.90 -19.26
N ALA A 221 -16.07 9.50 -20.13
CA ALA A 221 -16.15 9.24 -21.55
C ALA A 221 -15.90 7.74 -21.81
N GLY A 222 -16.90 7.04 -22.33
CA GLY A 222 -16.72 5.70 -22.86
C GLY A 222 -15.70 5.76 -24.00
N ARG A 223 -14.70 4.88 -23.98
CA ARG A 223 -13.91 4.64 -25.20
C ARG A 223 -14.86 3.95 -26.18
N VAL A 224 -15.34 4.69 -27.17
CA VAL A 224 -16.06 4.11 -28.30
C VAL A 224 -15.07 3.18 -29.00
N ALA A 225 -15.19 1.88 -28.78
CA ALA A 225 -14.61 0.92 -29.70
C ALA A 225 -15.34 1.14 -31.04
N ARG A 226 -14.62 1.60 -32.07
CA ARG A 226 -15.18 1.59 -33.42
C ARG A 226 -15.40 0.14 -33.79
N ASP A 227 -16.66 -0.27 -33.94
CA ASP A 227 -16.97 -1.48 -34.69
C ASP A 227 -16.47 -1.26 -36.14
N PRO A 228 -15.80 -2.24 -36.77
CA PRO A 228 -15.54 -2.16 -38.20
C PRO A 228 -16.89 -2.10 -38.94
N ASP A 229 -17.00 -1.19 -39.90
CA ASP A 229 -18.21 -1.06 -40.74
C ASP A 229 -18.65 -2.43 -41.26
N PRO A 230 -19.96 -2.75 -41.23
CA PRO A 230 -20.45 -3.95 -41.88
C PRO A 230 -20.12 -3.87 -43.39
N PRO A 231 -19.77 -5.00 -44.03
CA PRO A 231 -19.45 -4.99 -45.45
C PRO A 231 -20.65 -4.46 -46.24
N LEU A 232 -20.38 -3.43 -47.06
CA LEU A 232 -21.33 -2.94 -48.05
C LEU A 232 -21.70 -4.11 -48.99
N LYS A 233 -23.00 -4.33 -49.16
CA LYS A 233 -23.56 -5.32 -50.08
C LYS A 233 -23.43 -4.86 -51.53
#